data_AF-A0A973MAU8-F1
#
_entry.id   AF-A0A973MAU8-F1
#
_cell.length_a   1.000
_cell.length_b   1.000
_cell.length_c   1.000
_cell.angle_alpha   90.00
_cell.angle_beta   90.00
_cell.angle_gamma   90.00
#
_symmetry.space_group_name_H-M   'P 1'
#
loop_
_entity.id
_entity.type
_entity.pdbx_description
1 polymer ?
#
loop_
_entity_poly.entity_id
_entity_poly.type
_entity_poly.pdbx_seq_one_letter_code
_entity_poly.pdbx_strand_id
1 'polypeptide(L)'
;MSVTGAYAARRRNHLFAAAWDAALTMARERLADTLLARSMEGNVEQIWRDGEIVGERHVLDNRLGLAILRRLDRLAEMGMAVSTIGQRVTLNYRPRPTPACNPQAIDWSFAVEALRTGDDEGVARALALIDGDKVEEVEDPLIPSSDSDKEEEFDLSHRCWKDGIEDIWMTDFPPPAGFTGYQSQPYDEFDFDRGDSYERECSEEEVAILEGEQRALRARQRAHEEERRDAWFQYLQGVEEDASGE
;
A
#
# COMPACT_ATOMS: atom_id res chain seq x y z
N MET A 1 9.71 1.96 -33.23
CA MET A 1 8.89 3.15 -32.91
C MET A 1 9.40 3.73 -31.61
N SER A 2 9.59 5.04 -31.50
CA SER A 2 9.91 5.69 -30.22
C SER A 2 8.64 5.79 -29.34
N VAL A 3 8.84 5.90 -28.03
CA VAL A 3 7.75 6.08 -27.05
C VAL A 3 6.86 7.26 -27.44
N THR A 4 7.48 8.40 -27.78
CA THR A 4 6.80 9.62 -28.25
C THR A 4 5.95 9.38 -29.50
N GLY A 5 6.42 8.57 -30.44
CA GLY A 5 5.68 8.22 -31.66
C GLY A 5 4.44 7.36 -31.39
N ALA A 6 4.51 6.42 -30.44
CA ALA A 6 3.39 5.59 -30.06
C ALA A 6 2.25 6.41 -29.40
N TYR A 7 2.60 7.33 -28.50
CA TYR A 7 1.62 8.25 -27.90
C TYR A 7 1.03 9.26 -28.89
N ALA A 8 1.81 9.67 -29.90
CA ALA A 8 1.30 10.49 -31.00
C ALA A 8 0.28 9.71 -31.87
N ALA A 9 0.54 8.42 -32.12
CA ALA A 9 -0.40 7.55 -32.84
C ALA A 9 -1.71 7.33 -32.06
N ARG A 10 -1.62 7.14 -30.73
CA ARG A 10 -2.79 7.03 -29.83
C ARG A 10 -3.69 8.26 -29.87
N ARG A 11 -3.12 9.47 -29.94
CA ARG A 11 -3.89 10.71 -30.01
C ARG A 11 -4.53 10.97 -31.37
N ARG A 12 -3.97 10.40 -32.45
CA ARG A 12 -4.41 10.69 -33.82
C ARG A 12 -5.44 9.70 -34.37
N ASN A 13 -5.49 8.47 -33.86
CA ASN A 13 -6.36 7.43 -34.39
C ASN A 13 -7.13 6.72 -33.26
N HIS A 14 -8.46 6.84 -33.29
CA HIS A 14 -9.36 6.26 -32.28
C HIS A 14 -9.37 4.72 -32.30
N LEU A 15 -9.21 4.08 -33.47
CA LEU A 15 -9.11 2.62 -33.56
C LEU A 15 -7.82 2.11 -32.92
N PHE A 16 -6.72 2.85 -33.12
CA PHE A 16 -5.44 2.52 -32.47
C PHE A 16 -5.52 2.75 -30.96
N ALA A 17 -6.22 3.80 -30.50
CA ALA A 17 -6.47 4.01 -29.08
C ALA A 17 -7.29 2.86 -28.46
N ALA A 18 -8.39 2.45 -29.09
CA ALA A 18 -9.21 1.34 -28.62
C ALA A 18 -8.43 0.01 -28.58
N ALA A 19 -7.65 -0.29 -29.62
CA ALA A 19 -6.79 -1.47 -29.65
C ALA A 19 -5.70 -1.42 -28.56
N TRP A 20 -5.17 -0.23 -28.28
CA TRP A 20 -4.21 -0.01 -27.20
C TRP A 20 -4.83 -0.24 -25.82
N ASP A 21 -6.05 0.24 -25.59
CA ASP A 21 -6.76 0.06 -24.32
C ASP A 21 -7.14 -1.42 -24.09
N ALA A 22 -7.54 -2.13 -25.15
CA ALA A 22 -7.74 -3.58 -25.11
C ALA A 22 -6.43 -4.32 -24.77
N ALA A 23 -5.31 -3.91 -25.39
CA ALA A 23 -4.00 -4.48 -25.08
C ALA A 23 -3.56 -4.21 -23.63
N LEU A 24 -3.82 -3.00 -23.09
CA LEU A 24 -3.56 -2.68 -21.68
C LEU A 24 -4.42 -3.52 -20.73
N THR A 25 -5.66 -3.81 -21.12
CA THR A 25 -6.56 -4.68 -20.36
C THR A 25 -6.02 -6.10 -20.30
N MET A 26 -5.54 -6.64 -21.42
CA MET A 26 -4.88 -7.95 -21.46
C MET A 26 -3.56 -7.97 -20.67
N ALA A 27 -2.75 -6.91 -20.79
CA ALA A 27 -1.48 -6.81 -20.08
C ALA A 27 -1.66 -6.71 -18.56
N ARG A 28 -2.80 -6.17 -18.10
CA ARG A 28 -3.12 -6.02 -16.67
C ARG A 28 -3.06 -7.35 -15.92
N GLU A 29 -3.63 -8.41 -16.47
CA GLU A 29 -3.66 -9.73 -15.81
C GLU A 29 -2.25 -10.27 -15.62
N ARG A 30 -1.43 -10.23 -16.68
CA ARG A 30 -0.04 -10.68 -16.62
C ARG A 30 0.83 -9.85 -15.67
N LEU A 31 0.59 -8.54 -15.61
CA LEU A 31 1.26 -7.65 -14.65
C LEU A 31 0.80 -7.93 -13.22
N ALA A 32 -0.48 -8.21 -13.00
CA ALA A 32 -1.00 -8.53 -11.68
C ALA A 32 -0.36 -9.79 -11.09
N ASP A 33 -0.20 -10.85 -11.89
CA ASP A 33 0.48 -12.08 -11.45
C ASP A 33 1.94 -11.82 -11.07
N THR A 34 2.63 -11.02 -11.89
CA THR A 34 4.04 -10.65 -11.65
C THR A 34 4.17 -9.82 -10.37
N LEU A 35 3.28 -8.86 -10.16
CA LEU A 35 3.27 -7.99 -8.97
C LEU A 35 2.88 -8.77 -7.70
N LEU A 36 1.96 -9.72 -7.80
CA LEU A 36 1.61 -10.62 -6.70
C LEU A 36 2.82 -11.47 -6.29
N ALA A 37 3.49 -12.11 -7.24
CA ALA A 37 4.71 -12.87 -6.97
C ALA A 37 5.79 -12.00 -6.32
N ARG A 38 6.02 -10.80 -6.87
CA ARG A 38 6.98 -9.84 -6.32
C ARG A 38 6.61 -9.31 -4.93
N SER A 39 5.32 -9.19 -4.62
CA SER A 39 4.88 -8.77 -3.29
C SER A 39 5.15 -9.82 -2.21
N MET A 40 5.19 -11.11 -2.60
CA MET A 40 5.48 -12.22 -1.68
C MET A 40 6.98 -12.48 -1.55
N GLU A 41 7.71 -12.43 -2.67
CA GLU A 41 9.15 -12.74 -2.72
C GLU A 41 10.02 -11.53 -2.34
N GLY A 42 9.52 -10.32 -2.56
CA GLY A 42 10.28 -9.08 -2.38
C GLY A 42 11.22 -8.79 -3.53
N ASN A 43 12.07 -7.79 -3.33
CA ASN A 43 13.17 -7.44 -4.23
C ASN A 43 14.50 -7.94 -3.68
N VAL A 44 15.31 -8.54 -4.56
CA VAL A 44 16.68 -8.91 -4.23
C VAL A 44 17.57 -7.69 -4.43
N GLU A 45 18.04 -7.11 -3.34
CA GLU A 45 19.11 -6.12 -3.33
C GLU A 45 20.44 -6.83 -3.11
N GLN A 46 21.37 -6.66 -4.05
CA GLN A 46 22.74 -7.13 -3.87
C GLN A 46 23.47 -6.15 -2.96
N ILE A 47 23.99 -6.65 -1.83
CA ILE A 47 24.83 -5.88 -0.92
C ILE A 47 26.25 -5.95 -1.44
N TRP A 48 26.74 -4.81 -1.92
CA TRP A 48 28.12 -4.64 -2.35
C TRP A 48 28.96 -4.12 -1.19
N ARG A 49 30.12 -4.73 -0.94
CA ARG A 49 31.14 -4.19 -0.04
C ARG A 49 32.49 -4.35 -0.72
N ASP A 50 33.26 -3.26 -0.79
CA ASP A 50 34.59 -3.19 -1.39
C ASP A 50 34.69 -3.68 -2.85
N GLY A 51 33.63 -3.51 -3.64
CA GLY A 51 33.58 -3.91 -5.06
C GLY A 51 33.28 -5.40 -5.29
N GLU A 52 33.03 -6.17 -4.23
CA GLU A 52 32.58 -7.57 -4.30
C GLU A 52 31.13 -7.70 -3.83
N ILE A 53 30.38 -8.64 -4.42
CA ILE A 53 29.01 -8.96 -4.00
C ILE A 53 29.11 -9.78 -2.71
N VAL A 54 28.82 -9.16 -1.57
CA VAL A 54 28.99 -9.74 -0.24
C VAL A 54 27.73 -10.44 0.26
N GLY A 55 26.58 -10.23 -0.41
CA GLY A 55 25.38 -11.03 -0.16
C GLY A 55 24.15 -10.51 -0.89
N GLU A 56 23.05 -11.24 -0.74
CA GLU A 56 21.73 -10.88 -1.25
C GLU A 56 20.79 -10.60 -0.08
N ARG A 57 20.12 -9.44 -0.11
CA ARG A 57 19.08 -9.07 0.85
C ARG A 57 17.73 -9.03 0.14
N HIS A 58 16.77 -9.79 0.64
CA HIS A 58 15.39 -9.72 0.16
C HIS A 58 14.66 -8.61 0.93
N VAL A 59 14.26 -7.56 0.22
CA VAL A 59 13.49 -6.43 0.76
C VAL A 59 12.04 -6.55 0.29
N LEU A 60 11.12 -6.80 1.23
CA LEU A 60 9.69 -6.84 0.96
C LEU A 60 9.13 -5.42 0.88
N ASP A 61 8.38 -5.12 -0.19
CA ASP A 61 7.64 -3.87 -0.31
C ASP A 61 6.26 -4.02 0.34
N ASN A 62 6.16 -3.60 1.60
CA ASN A 62 4.91 -3.63 2.37
C ASN A 62 3.79 -2.81 1.72
N ARG A 63 4.11 -1.74 0.98
CA ARG A 63 3.11 -0.91 0.29
C ARG A 63 2.54 -1.67 -0.91
N LEU A 64 3.39 -2.37 -1.65
CA LEU A 64 2.96 -3.25 -2.74
C LEU A 64 2.07 -4.39 -2.20
N GLY A 65 2.47 -5.04 -1.11
CA GLY A 65 1.67 -6.09 -0.46
C GLY A 65 0.27 -5.61 -0.07
N LEU A 66 0.18 -4.46 0.61
CA LEU A 66 -1.10 -3.85 0.99
C LEU A 66 -1.94 -3.44 -0.22
N ALA A 67 -1.33 -2.94 -1.30
CA ALA A 67 -2.05 -2.58 -2.52
C ALA A 67 -2.66 -3.81 -3.21
N ILE A 68 -1.94 -4.93 -3.24
CA ILE A 68 -2.42 -6.19 -3.79
C ILE A 68 -3.54 -6.77 -2.91
N LEU A 69 -3.40 -6.75 -1.58
CA LEU A 69 -4.45 -7.17 -0.65
C LEU A 69 -5.75 -6.40 -0.87
N ARG A 70 -5.70 -5.05 -0.89
CA ARG A 70 -6.88 -4.21 -1.15
C ARG A 70 -7.54 -4.51 -2.49
N ARG A 71 -6.76 -4.84 -3.52
CA ARG A 71 -7.30 -5.26 -4.82
C ARG A 71 -8.03 -6.60 -4.71
N LEU A 72 -7.46 -7.57 -4.00
CA LEU A 72 -8.06 -8.89 -3.80
C LEU A 72 -9.34 -8.81 -2.97
N ASP A 73 -9.35 -8.00 -1.91
CA ASP A 73 -10.55 -7.75 -1.09
C ASP A 73 -11.67 -7.17 -1.95
N ARG A 74 -11.36 -6.16 -2.78
CA ARG A 74 -12.33 -5.56 -3.70
C ARG A 74 -12.86 -6.56 -4.73
N LEU A 75 -12.02 -7.47 -5.24
CA LEU A 75 -12.47 -8.55 -6.13
C LEU A 75 -13.39 -9.55 -5.41
N ALA A 76 -13.09 -9.87 -4.16
CA ALA A 76 -13.92 -10.74 -3.34
C ALA A 76 -15.29 -10.10 -3.03
N GLU A 77 -15.32 -8.81 -2.71
CA GLU A 77 -16.55 -8.01 -2.53
C GLU A 77 -17.41 -7.97 -3.80
N MET A 78 -16.78 -7.88 -4.97
CA MET A 78 -17.44 -7.91 -6.28
C MET A 78 -17.91 -9.31 -6.70
N GLY A 79 -17.76 -10.33 -5.84
CA GLY A 79 -18.15 -11.71 -6.12
C GLY A 79 -17.26 -12.40 -7.16
N MET A 80 -16.12 -11.81 -7.52
CA MET A 80 -15.13 -12.40 -8.41
C MET A 80 -14.10 -13.15 -7.57
N ALA A 81 -14.37 -14.41 -7.26
CA ALA A 81 -13.32 -15.30 -6.76
C ALA A 81 -12.26 -15.46 -7.86
N VAL A 82 -10.99 -15.19 -7.55
CA VAL A 82 -9.86 -15.49 -8.45
C VAL A 82 -9.77 -17.00 -8.58
N SER A 83 -10.44 -17.53 -9.60
CA SER A 83 -10.31 -18.93 -9.99
C SER A 83 -8.98 -19.07 -10.72
N THR A 84 -7.94 -19.41 -9.96
CA THR A 84 -6.69 -19.91 -10.53
C THR A 84 -7.04 -21.10 -11.42
N ILE A 85 -6.79 -20.96 -12.72
CA ILE A 85 -6.86 -22.00 -13.75
C ILE A 85 -8.28 -22.58 -13.99
N GLY A 86 -8.93 -22.05 -15.02
CA GLY A 86 -9.65 -22.89 -15.99
C GLY A 86 -11.03 -23.44 -15.65
N GLN A 87 -11.68 -23.09 -14.55
CA GLN A 87 -13.06 -23.53 -14.32
C GLN A 87 -13.90 -22.43 -13.64
N ARG A 88 -14.87 -21.90 -14.38
CA ARG A 88 -15.93 -21.05 -13.82
C ARG A 88 -16.78 -21.88 -12.87
N VAL A 89 -16.40 -21.95 -11.60
CA VAL A 89 -17.24 -22.48 -10.53
C VAL A 89 -17.92 -21.28 -9.86
N THR A 90 -19.22 -21.15 -10.10
CA THR A 90 -20.09 -20.25 -9.34
C THR A 90 -20.24 -20.82 -7.93
N LEU A 91 -19.35 -20.44 -7.02
CA LEU A 91 -19.55 -20.68 -5.59
C LEU A 91 -20.64 -19.73 -5.10
N ASN A 92 -21.72 -20.32 -4.59
CA ASN A 92 -22.89 -19.62 -4.05
C ASN A 92 -22.53 -18.81 -2.81
N TYR A 93 -21.99 -17.61 -3.01
CA TYR A 93 -21.99 -16.57 -2.00
C TYR A 93 -23.30 -15.78 -2.11
N ARG A 94 -24.10 -15.71 -1.04
CA ARG A 94 -25.26 -14.83 -0.97
C ARG A 94 -24.79 -13.45 -0.53
N PRO A 95 -24.75 -12.43 -1.43
CA PRO A 95 -24.44 -11.08 -0.99
C PRO A 95 -25.58 -10.53 -0.12
N ARG A 96 -25.21 -9.65 0.82
CA ARG A 96 -26.16 -8.80 1.55
C ARG A 96 -26.96 -7.98 0.52
N PRO A 97 -28.29 -7.89 0.61
CA PRO A 97 -29.07 -7.16 -0.38
C PRO A 97 -28.72 -5.66 -0.32
N THR A 98 -28.00 -5.19 -1.34
CA THR A 98 -27.85 -3.76 -1.66
C THR A 98 -29.11 -3.28 -2.38
N PRO A 99 -29.46 -1.98 -2.29
CA PRO A 99 -30.59 -1.41 -3.01
C PRO A 99 -30.40 -1.59 -4.52
N ALA A 100 -31.49 -1.93 -5.20
CA ALA A 100 -31.53 -2.48 -6.55
C ALA A 100 -30.91 -1.57 -7.62
N CYS A 101 -29.76 -1.96 -8.19
CA CYS A 101 -29.39 -1.55 -9.54
C CYS A 101 -30.28 -2.32 -10.54
N ASN A 102 -30.93 -1.57 -11.42
CA ASN A 102 -31.87 -2.02 -12.44
C ASN A 102 -31.22 -3.05 -13.41
N PRO A 103 -31.87 -4.19 -13.75
CA PRO A 103 -31.23 -5.28 -14.47
C PRO A 103 -31.34 -5.11 -15.99
N GLN A 104 -30.68 -4.10 -16.53
CA GLN A 104 -30.37 -4.05 -17.97
C GLN A 104 -28.88 -3.87 -18.13
N ALA A 105 -28.15 -4.95 -17.89
CA ALA A 105 -26.75 -5.04 -18.27
C ALA A 105 -26.64 -4.78 -19.79
N ILE A 106 -25.84 -3.79 -20.15
CA ILE A 106 -25.59 -3.41 -21.54
C ILE A 106 -25.01 -4.62 -22.28
N ASP A 107 -25.73 -5.10 -23.30
CA ASP A 107 -25.24 -6.18 -24.16
C ASP A 107 -24.27 -5.61 -25.21
N TRP A 108 -23.00 -5.63 -24.86
CA TRP A 108 -21.90 -5.16 -25.70
C TRP A 108 -21.77 -5.93 -27.03
N SER A 109 -22.28 -7.17 -27.11
CA SER A 109 -22.21 -7.94 -28.35
C SER A 109 -23.14 -7.37 -29.43
N PHE A 110 -24.32 -6.88 -29.03
CA PHE A 110 -25.30 -6.26 -29.91
C PHE A 110 -24.79 -4.91 -30.48
N ALA A 111 -24.17 -4.09 -29.64
CA ALA A 111 -23.59 -2.81 -30.06
C ALA A 111 -22.44 -2.99 -31.07
N VAL A 112 -21.60 -3.99 -30.86
CA VAL A 112 -20.47 -4.31 -31.76
C VAL A 112 -20.96 -4.87 -33.09
N GLU A 113 -22.01 -5.69 -33.09
CA GLU A 113 -22.56 -6.25 -34.33
C GLU A 113 -23.27 -5.17 -35.18
N ALA A 114 -24.03 -4.26 -34.56
CA ALA A 114 -24.67 -3.13 -35.24
C ALA A 114 -23.63 -2.20 -35.92
N LEU A 115 -22.48 -1.97 -35.28
CA LEU A 115 -21.36 -1.24 -35.88
C LEU A 115 -20.73 -1.98 -37.06
N ARG A 116 -20.69 -3.31 -37.02
CA ARG A 116 -20.11 -4.13 -38.09
C ARG A 116 -21.00 -4.15 -39.33
N THR A 117 -22.32 -4.12 -39.14
CA THR A 117 -23.31 -4.12 -40.21
C THR A 117 -23.64 -2.73 -40.73
N GLY A 118 -23.21 -1.67 -40.03
CA GLY A 118 -23.50 -0.28 -40.39
C GLY A 118 -24.93 0.15 -40.06
N ASP A 119 -25.55 -0.48 -39.06
CA ASP A 119 -26.89 -0.16 -38.57
C ASP A 119 -26.82 0.92 -37.47
N ASP A 120 -26.84 2.18 -37.91
CA ASP A 120 -26.76 3.35 -37.03
C ASP A 120 -27.90 3.41 -35.99
N GLU A 121 -29.07 2.82 -36.29
CA GLU A 121 -30.22 2.80 -35.35
C GLU A 121 -29.99 1.78 -34.21
N GLY A 122 -29.35 0.65 -34.51
CA GLY A 122 -28.93 -0.34 -33.51
C GLY A 122 -27.90 0.22 -32.52
N VAL A 123 -26.97 1.05 -33.01
CA VAL A 123 -25.97 1.74 -32.17
C VAL A 123 -26.62 2.77 -31.26
N ALA A 124 -27.56 3.57 -31.78
CA ALA A 124 -28.29 4.56 -30.99
C ALA A 124 -29.10 3.92 -29.85
N ARG A 125 -29.73 2.77 -30.10
CA ARG A 125 -30.46 2.02 -29.06
C ARG A 125 -29.54 1.47 -27.97
N ALA A 126 -28.36 0.99 -28.33
CA ALA A 126 -27.38 0.50 -27.35
C ALA A 126 -26.82 1.63 -26.46
N LEU A 127 -26.59 2.82 -27.02
CA LEU A 127 -26.11 3.97 -26.27
C LEU A 127 -27.16 4.57 -25.34
N ALA A 128 -28.44 4.53 -25.71
CA ALA A 128 -29.54 4.99 -24.85
C ALA A 128 -29.69 4.18 -23.55
N LEU A 129 -29.17 2.95 -23.50
CA LEU A 129 -29.11 2.12 -22.29
C LEU A 129 -28.00 2.54 -21.30
N ILE A 130 -27.05 3.38 -21.72
CA ILE A 130 -25.93 3.86 -20.90
C ILE A 130 -26.32 5.11 -20.09
N ASP A 131 -27.24 5.93 -20.62
CA ASP A 131 -27.63 7.23 -20.02
C ASP A 131 -28.50 7.10 -18.73
N GLY A 132 -28.78 5.88 -18.28
CA GLY A 132 -29.52 5.61 -17.05
C GLY A 132 -28.68 5.64 -15.76
N ASP A 133 -27.35 5.63 -15.86
CA ASP A 133 -26.44 5.48 -14.71
C ASP A 133 -26.06 6.85 -14.12
N LYS A 134 -27.04 7.52 -13.50
CA LYS A 134 -26.76 8.72 -12.69
C LYS A 134 -26.21 8.28 -11.34
N VAL A 135 -24.92 8.54 -11.13
CA VAL A 135 -24.23 8.37 -9.85
C VAL A 135 -24.82 9.36 -8.85
N GLU A 136 -25.51 8.86 -7.82
CA GLU A 136 -25.97 9.68 -6.70
C GLU A 136 -24.75 10.01 -5.82
N GLU A 137 -24.46 11.30 -5.67
CA GLU A 137 -23.37 11.78 -4.82
C GLU A 137 -23.71 11.47 -3.36
N VAL A 138 -23.04 10.48 -2.77
CA VAL A 138 -23.18 10.16 -1.35
C VAL A 138 -22.30 11.13 -0.58
N GLU A 139 -22.90 12.02 0.21
CA GLU A 139 -22.19 12.86 1.18
C GLU A 139 -21.41 11.95 2.15
N ASP A 140 -20.09 12.09 2.17
CA ASP A 140 -19.24 11.41 3.14
C ASP A 140 -19.72 11.74 4.57
N PRO A 141 -19.88 10.76 5.47
CA PRO A 141 -20.33 11.04 6.82
C PRO A 141 -19.31 11.94 7.51
N LEU A 142 -19.77 13.11 8.00
CA LEU A 142 -18.99 13.98 8.86
C LEU A 142 -18.41 13.15 10.01
N ILE A 143 -17.10 12.89 9.97
CA ILE A 143 -16.35 12.48 11.13
C ILE A 143 -16.46 13.66 12.10
N PRO A 144 -17.06 13.50 13.29
CA PRO A 144 -17.15 14.59 14.24
C PRO A 144 -15.72 14.94 14.65
N SER A 145 -15.25 16.12 14.25
CA SER A 145 -14.07 16.75 14.83
C SER A 145 -14.37 16.94 16.31
N SER A 146 -13.96 16.00 17.16
CA SER A 146 -14.01 16.20 18.60
C SER A 146 -12.87 17.14 18.96
N ASP A 147 -13.14 18.44 18.85
CA ASP A 147 -12.46 19.49 19.61
C ASP A 147 -12.79 19.30 21.10
N SER A 148 -12.35 18.18 21.67
CA SER A 148 -12.24 18.00 23.10
C SER A 148 -10.79 18.26 23.44
N ASP A 149 -10.55 19.29 24.25
CA ASP A 149 -9.28 19.62 24.90
C ASP A 149 -8.66 18.38 25.57
N LYS A 150 -7.98 17.55 24.78
CA LYS A 150 -7.01 16.60 25.28
C LYS A 150 -5.72 17.38 25.34
N GLU A 151 -5.11 17.40 26.50
CA GLU A 151 -3.67 17.48 26.62
C GLU A 151 -3.09 16.34 25.76
N GLU A 152 -3.05 16.54 24.45
CA GLU A 152 -2.27 15.71 23.53
C GLU A 152 -0.83 15.98 23.92
N GLU A 153 -0.36 15.14 24.83
CA GLU A 153 1.03 14.78 25.01
C GLU A 153 1.74 14.98 23.66
N PHE A 154 2.59 16.01 23.59
CA PHE A 154 3.31 16.40 22.38
C PHE A 154 4.25 15.25 21.99
N ASP A 155 3.73 14.22 21.33
CA ASP A 155 4.49 13.08 20.84
C ASP A 155 5.26 13.52 19.58
N LEU A 156 6.39 14.16 19.83
CA LEU A 156 7.36 14.59 18.83
C LEU A 156 8.40 13.51 18.55
N SER A 157 8.15 12.25 18.94
CA SER A 157 9.08 11.13 18.70
C SER A 157 9.39 10.97 17.20
N HIS A 158 8.44 11.27 16.33
CA HIS A 158 8.63 11.27 14.87
C HIS A 158 9.68 12.28 14.36
N ARG A 159 10.02 13.31 15.15
CA ARG A 159 11.03 14.34 14.84
C ARG A 159 12.45 13.96 15.27
N CYS A 160 12.61 12.83 15.95
CA CYS A 160 13.89 12.27 16.34
C CYS A 160 13.99 10.83 15.82
N TRP A 161 14.84 10.58 14.83
CA TRP A 161 14.95 9.27 14.18
C TRP A 161 16.40 8.81 14.12
N LYS A 162 16.62 7.51 13.89
CA LYS A 162 17.95 7.01 13.58
C LYS A 162 18.18 6.98 12.09
N ASP A 163 19.34 7.48 11.65
CA ASP A 163 19.79 7.31 10.28
C ASP A 163 20.03 5.82 9.98
N GLY A 164 19.59 5.38 8.80
CA GLY A 164 19.62 3.98 8.37
C GLY A 164 21.01 3.49 7.97
N ILE A 165 21.99 4.38 7.78
CA ILE A 165 23.33 4.06 7.32
C ILE A 165 24.31 4.10 8.50
N GLU A 166 24.31 5.17 9.28
CA GLU A 166 25.33 5.39 10.32
C GLU A 166 24.84 5.04 11.74
N ASP A 167 23.57 4.66 11.92
CA ASP A 167 22.92 4.38 13.22
C ASP A 167 23.01 5.55 14.22
N ILE A 168 23.20 6.76 13.70
CA ILE A 168 23.28 8.02 14.43
C ILE A 168 21.87 8.60 14.60
N TRP A 169 21.60 9.20 15.76
CA TRP A 169 20.35 9.92 15.99
C TRP A 169 20.34 11.27 15.30
N MET A 170 19.27 11.52 14.54
CA MET A 170 19.01 12.70 13.76
C MET A 170 17.75 13.42 14.27
N THR A 171 17.71 14.73 14.06
CA THR A 171 16.55 15.56 14.39
C THR A 171 16.42 16.77 13.45
N ASP A 172 15.20 17.30 13.34
CA ASP A 172 14.86 18.52 12.59
C ASP A 172 14.73 19.77 13.49
N PHE A 173 15.05 19.65 14.80
CA PHE A 173 15.04 20.80 15.73
C PHE A 173 16.20 21.75 15.46
N PRO A 174 16.03 23.07 15.70
CA PRO A 174 17.12 24.04 15.53
C PRO A 174 18.35 23.65 16.37
N PRO A 175 19.55 23.98 15.90
CA PRO A 175 20.79 23.61 16.58
C PRO A 175 20.89 24.38 17.91
N PRO A 176 21.36 23.74 19.00
CA PRO A 176 21.66 24.46 20.23
C PRO A 176 22.80 25.47 20.02
N ALA A 177 22.88 26.48 20.89
CA ALA A 177 23.92 27.50 20.79
C ALA A 177 25.32 26.88 20.88
N GLY A 178 26.16 27.12 19.86
CA GLY A 178 27.50 26.55 19.79
C GLY A 178 27.57 25.10 19.33
N PHE A 179 26.52 24.56 18.72
CA PHE A 179 26.52 23.22 18.13
C PHE A 179 27.60 23.07 17.04
N THR A 180 28.40 22.01 17.14
CA THR A 180 29.51 21.72 16.22
C THR A 180 29.34 20.41 15.45
N GLY A 181 28.18 19.75 15.57
CA GLY A 181 27.88 18.49 14.86
C GLY A 181 27.42 18.72 13.42
N TYR A 182 27.07 17.63 12.73
CA TYR A 182 26.58 17.69 11.35
C TYR A 182 25.22 18.40 11.26
N GLN A 183 25.09 19.23 10.21
CA GLN A 183 23.85 19.90 9.81
C GLN A 183 23.73 19.83 8.28
N SER A 184 22.55 19.48 7.76
CA SER A 184 22.33 19.39 6.31
C SER A 184 22.37 20.75 5.61
N GLN A 185 21.92 21.79 6.30
CA GLN A 185 21.89 23.19 5.85
C GLN A 185 21.77 24.14 7.05
N PRO A 186 22.02 25.45 6.90
CA PRO A 186 21.69 26.42 7.95
C PRO A 186 20.18 26.42 8.24
N TYR A 187 19.78 26.37 9.51
CA TYR A 187 18.36 26.30 9.90
C TYR A 187 17.54 27.50 9.37
N ASP A 188 18.13 28.69 9.37
CA ASP A 188 17.46 29.94 8.98
C ASP A 188 17.39 30.15 7.46
N GLU A 189 18.07 29.32 6.67
CA GLU A 189 18.12 29.40 5.20
C GLU A 189 17.26 28.30 4.56
N PHE A 190 15.94 28.42 4.73
CA PHE A 190 14.99 27.49 4.11
C PHE A 190 14.86 27.73 2.61
N ASP A 191 15.45 26.84 1.81
CA ASP A 191 15.33 26.82 0.35
C ASP A 191 14.07 26.03 -0.06
N PHE A 192 12.99 26.78 -0.34
CA PHE A 192 11.72 26.20 -0.80
C PHE A 192 11.84 25.35 -2.08
N ASP A 193 12.87 25.56 -2.90
CA ASP A 193 13.03 24.88 -4.19
C ASP A 193 13.77 23.54 -4.07
N ARG A 194 14.53 23.34 -2.97
CA ARG A 194 15.35 22.14 -2.76
C ARG A 194 14.53 20.95 -2.24
N GLY A 195 13.41 21.21 -1.57
CA GLY A 195 12.47 20.17 -1.10
C GLY A 195 12.97 19.30 0.06
N ASP A 196 14.20 19.51 0.53
CA ASP A 196 14.79 18.79 1.66
C ASP A 196 14.56 19.55 2.97
N SER A 197 14.05 18.85 3.99
CA SER A 197 13.86 19.42 5.33
C SER A 197 15.20 19.58 6.05
N TYR A 198 15.29 20.52 7.00
CA TYR A 198 16.48 20.66 7.83
C TYR A 198 16.68 19.41 8.70
N GLU A 199 17.91 18.91 8.74
CA GLU A 199 18.30 17.74 9.52
C GLU A 199 19.66 18.01 10.18
N ARG A 200 19.80 17.59 11.43
CA ARG A 200 21.06 17.63 12.18
C ARG A 200 21.24 16.38 13.02
N GLU A 201 22.47 16.12 13.43
CA GLU A 201 22.74 15.15 14.49
C GLU A 201 22.15 15.62 15.84
N CYS A 202 21.63 14.67 16.61
CA CYS A 202 21.30 14.91 18.00
C CYS A 202 22.58 15.19 18.81
N SER A 203 22.49 16.14 19.72
CA SER A 203 23.54 16.38 20.72
C SER A 203 23.71 15.19 21.65
N GLU A 204 24.89 15.06 22.27
CA GLU A 204 25.19 13.94 23.17
C GLU A 204 24.17 13.81 24.33
N GLU A 205 23.68 14.94 24.85
CA GLU A 205 22.65 14.97 25.89
C GLU A 205 21.30 14.44 25.39
N GLU A 206 20.87 14.87 24.20
CA GLU A 206 19.64 14.40 23.55
C GLU A 206 19.72 12.89 23.26
N VAL A 207 20.87 12.41 22.76
CA VAL A 207 21.12 10.99 22.49
C VAL A 207 20.98 10.16 23.77
N ALA A 208 21.56 10.61 24.87
CA ALA A 208 21.51 9.88 26.14
C ALA A 208 20.07 9.70 26.65
N ILE A 209 19.20 10.69 26.44
CA ILE A 209 17.78 10.64 26.81
C ILE A 209 17.04 9.62 25.92
N LEU A 210 17.18 9.75 24.59
CA LEU A 210 16.51 8.88 23.61
C LEU A 210 16.92 7.41 23.78
N GLU A 211 18.22 7.15 23.97
CA GLU A 211 18.71 5.80 24.23
C GLU A 211 18.26 5.26 25.59
N GLY A 212 18.18 6.12 26.61
CA GLY A 212 17.65 5.77 27.92
C GLY A 212 16.20 5.29 27.84
N GLU A 213 15.37 6.00 27.10
CA GLU A 213 13.98 5.63 26.85
C GLU A 213 13.87 4.32 26.04
N GLN A 214 14.59 4.20 24.93
CA GLN A 214 14.61 2.96 24.14
C GLN A 214 15.07 1.75 24.98
N ARG A 215 16.07 1.94 25.85
CA ARG A 215 16.54 0.89 26.77
C ARG A 215 15.45 0.48 27.74
N ALA A 216 14.71 1.43 28.29
CA ALA A 216 13.58 1.16 29.19
C ALA A 216 12.43 0.44 28.47
N LEU A 217 12.08 0.86 27.25
CA LEU A 217 11.05 0.20 26.43
C LEU A 217 11.44 -1.25 26.10
N ARG A 218 12.67 -1.49 25.64
CA ARG A 218 13.18 -2.84 25.37
C ARG A 218 13.22 -3.72 26.63
N ALA A 219 13.48 -3.13 27.81
CA ALA A 219 13.42 -3.88 29.06
C ALA A 219 11.99 -4.29 29.44
N ARG A 220 11.01 -3.40 29.28
CA ARG A 220 9.59 -3.70 29.50
C ARG A 220 9.07 -4.77 28.53
N GLN A 221 9.41 -4.65 27.25
CA GLN A 221 9.06 -5.64 26.23
C GLN A 221 9.63 -7.02 26.57
N ARG A 222 10.93 -7.09 26.93
CA ARG A 222 11.56 -8.34 27.34
C ARG A 222 10.89 -8.97 28.55
N ALA A 223 10.58 -8.19 29.59
CA ALA A 223 9.87 -8.70 30.77
C ALA A 223 8.50 -9.28 30.39
N HIS A 224 7.73 -8.59 29.55
CA HIS A 224 6.43 -9.09 29.09
C HIS A 224 6.53 -10.37 28.25
N GLU A 225 7.54 -10.47 27.38
CA GLU A 225 7.81 -11.69 26.61
C GLU A 225 8.27 -12.85 27.48
N GLU A 226 9.09 -12.59 28.49
CA GLU A 226 9.53 -13.58 29.48
C GLU A 226 8.33 -14.12 30.29
N GLU A 227 7.43 -13.25 30.75
CA GLU A 227 6.19 -13.67 31.41
C GLU A 227 5.32 -14.55 30.50
N ARG A 228 5.15 -14.16 29.23
CA ARG A 228 4.38 -14.95 28.24
C ARG A 228 5.04 -16.30 27.98
N ARG A 229 6.36 -16.33 27.86
CA ARG A 229 7.14 -17.56 27.69
C ARG A 229 6.94 -18.49 28.88
N ASP A 230 7.11 -17.98 30.08
CA ASP A 230 7.03 -18.76 31.32
C ASP A 230 5.61 -19.30 31.53
N ALA A 231 4.59 -18.49 31.26
CA ALA A 231 3.18 -18.93 31.28
C ALA A 231 2.89 -20.04 30.26
N TRP A 232 3.46 -19.95 29.06
CA TRP A 232 3.28 -20.98 28.02
C TRP A 232 3.94 -22.31 28.40
N PHE A 233 5.15 -22.27 28.95
CA PHE A 233 5.81 -23.50 29.42
C PHE A 233 5.11 -24.12 30.63
N GLN A 234 4.58 -23.29 31.54
CA GLN A 234 3.77 -23.78 32.65
C GLN A 234 2.48 -24.46 32.16
N TYR A 235 1.82 -23.90 31.14
CA TYR A 235 0.68 -24.55 30.50
C TYR A 235 1.04 -25.93 29.92
N LEU A 236 2.17 -26.05 29.22
CA LEU A 236 2.62 -27.34 28.68
C LEU A 236 2.92 -28.39 29.76
N GLN A 237 3.50 -27.98 30.89
CA GLN A 237 3.74 -28.88 32.03
C GLN A 237 2.42 -29.37 32.65
N GLY A 238 1.43 -28.49 32.78
CA GLY A 238 0.10 -28.90 33.28
C GLY A 238 -0.61 -29.90 32.36
N VAL A 239 -0.46 -29.76 31.04
CA VAL A 239 -1.01 -30.70 30.05
C VAL A 239 -0.37 -32.09 30.17
N GLU A 240 0.93 -32.19 30.48
CA GLU A 240 1.60 -33.50 30.68
C GLU A 240 1.17 -34.21 31.98
N GLU A 241 0.90 -33.45 33.04
CA GLU A 241 0.41 -34.01 34.32
C GLU A 241 -1.01 -34.56 34.17
N ASP A 242 -1.89 -33.85 33.47
CA ASP A 242 -3.27 -34.31 33.19
C ASP A 242 -3.31 -35.52 32.25
N ALA A 243 -2.36 -35.63 31.31
CA ALA A 243 -2.26 -36.77 30.38
C ALA A 243 -1.67 -38.04 31.03
N SER A 244 -1.03 -37.93 32.19
CA SER A 244 -0.42 -39.05 32.92
C SER A 244 -1.30 -39.58 34.08
N GLY A 245 -2.46 -38.95 34.33
CA GLY A 245 -3.37 -39.24 35.44
C GLY A 245 -4.60 -40.10 35.12
N GLU A 246 -4.74 -40.61 33.90
CA GLU A 246 -5.80 -41.54 33.44
C GLU A 246 -5.28 -42.97 33.23
#